data_AF-A0A101XKI6-F1
#
_entry.id   AF-A0A101XKI6-F1
#
_cell.length_a   1.000
_cell.length_b   1.000
_cell.length_c   1.000
_cell.angle_alpha   90.00
_cell.angle_beta   90.00
_cell.angle_gamma   90.00
#
_symmetry.space_group_name_H-M   'P 1'
#
loop_
_entity.id
_entity.type
_entity.pdbx_description
1 polymer ?
#
loop_
_entity_poly.entity_id
_entity_poly.type
_entity_poly.pdbx_seq_one_letter_code
_entity_poly.pdbx_strand_id
1 'polypeptide(L)'
;MSSSTRAITRLASGLLIGFVGGIVTAAVTLITMYGSLIKLMIQPSAPLSVSALMAVFNSLTIMLMVGVSITVIAAVIQYLGFAELSSINSRYSTAKIGALLIPVGSIIEVPGIYLFIDTMKELISTNQLNSAPTLGIMMQPITAALSMLIPSIILILVGGILSLVGLILIVIGYYRLGVDYGSDMVRVGAILYILAIIPYVGPFLSLVGIIMMIIGLFQIRQRPVKT
;
A
#
# COMPACT_ATOMS: atom_id res chain seq x y z
N MET A 1 -7.30 -14.67 -28.64
CA MET A 1 -7.55 -14.65 -27.18
C MET A 1 -8.75 -13.75 -26.93
N SER A 2 -9.80 -14.21 -26.26
CA SER A 2 -11.03 -13.41 -26.07
C SER A 2 -10.79 -12.23 -25.13
N SER A 3 -11.63 -11.19 -25.22
CA SER A 3 -11.55 -9.99 -24.35
C SER A 3 -11.59 -10.39 -22.87
N SER A 4 -12.47 -11.33 -22.49
CA SER A 4 -12.56 -11.85 -21.13
C SER A 4 -11.27 -12.55 -20.66
N THR A 5 -10.64 -13.38 -21.51
CA THR A 5 -9.39 -14.06 -21.16
C THR A 5 -8.25 -13.07 -20.93
N ARG A 6 -8.18 -12.00 -21.74
CA ARG A 6 -7.20 -10.92 -21.57
C ARG A 6 -7.42 -10.16 -20.28
N ALA A 7 -8.67 -9.83 -19.98
CA ALA A 7 -9.05 -9.14 -18.76
C ALA A 7 -8.68 -9.95 -17.51
N ILE A 8 -9.02 -11.24 -17.47
CA ILE A 8 -8.66 -12.16 -16.37
C ILE A 8 -7.15 -12.27 -16.21
N THR A 9 -6.41 -12.34 -17.32
CA THR A 9 -4.94 -12.40 -17.29
C THR A 9 -4.35 -11.14 -16.66
N ARG A 10 -4.88 -9.96 -17.01
CA ARG A 10 -4.47 -8.69 -16.40
C ARG A 10 -4.77 -8.67 -14.90
N LEU A 11 -5.98 -9.07 -14.50
CA LEU A 11 -6.33 -9.14 -13.08
C LEU A 11 -5.39 -10.06 -12.28
N ALA A 12 -5.10 -11.25 -12.82
CA ALA A 12 -4.17 -12.19 -12.20
C ALA A 12 -2.74 -11.60 -12.10
N SER A 13 -2.25 -10.96 -13.17
CA SER A 13 -0.94 -10.30 -13.16
C SER A 13 -0.90 -9.14 -12.16
N GLY A 14 -1.96 -8.35 -12.06
CA GLY A 14 -2.06 -7.25 -11.10
C GLY A 14 -2.02 -7.74 -9.65
N LEU A 15 -2.76 -8.82 -9.32
CA LEU A 15 -2.68 -9.47 -8.01
C LEU A 15 -1.29 -10.05 -7.74
N LEU A 16 -0.67 -10.68 -8.74
CA LEU A 16 0.66 -11.29 -8.60
C LEU A 16 1.75 -10.24 -8.36
N ILE A 17 1.70 -9.12 -9.09
CA ILE A 17 2.61 -7.98 -8.87
C ILE A 17 2.41 -7.39 -7.47
N GLY A 18 1.16 -7.20 -7.04
CA GLY A 18 0.86 -6.73 -5.69
C GLY A 18 1.37 -7.70 -4.61
N PHE A 19 1.20 -9.00 -4.82
CA PHE A 19 1.64 -10.04 -3.89
C PHE A 19 3.17 -10.12 -3.78
N VAL A 20 3.85 -10.32 -4.91
CA VAL A 20 5.32 -10.42 -4.96
C VAL A 20 5.95 -9.11 -4.50
N GLY A 21 5.41 -7.98 -4.95
CA GLY A 21 5.89 -6.67 -4.56
C GLY A 21 5.65 -6.36 -3.07
N GLY A 22 4.55 -6.85 -2.49
CA GLY A 22 4.31 -6.80 -1.04
C GLY A 22 5.36 -7.59 -0.25
N ILE A 23 5.72 -8.79 -0.71
CA ILE A 23 6.79 -9.60 -0.10
C ILE A 23 8.13 -8.87 -0.19
N VAL A 24 8.47 -8.32 -1.37
CA VAL A 24 9.71 -7.56 -1.57
C VAL A 24 9.74 -6.34 -0.65
N THR A 25 8.63 -5.59 -0.56
CA THR A 25 8.54 -4.42 0.32
C THR A 25 8.74 -4.83 1.77
N ALA A 26 8.06 -5.87 2.25
CA ALA A 26 8.21 -6.38 3.62
C ALA A 26 9.65 -6.86 3.91
N ALA A 27 10.29 -7.53 2.97
CA ALA A 27 11.68 -7.97 3.10
C ALA A 27 12.65 -6.77 3.17
N VAL A 28 12.47 -5.76 2.32
CA VAL A 28 13.25 -4.51 2.36
C VAL A 28 13.06 -3.80 3.69
N THR A 29 11.82 -3.72 4.20
CA THR A 29 11.52 -3.14 5.52
C THR A 29 12.24 -3.88 6.64
N LEU A 30 12.18 -5.22 6.65
CA LEU A 30 12.87 -6.03 7.64
C LEU A 30 14.38 -5.80 7.59
N ILE A 31 14.99 -5.86 6.40
CA ILE A 31 16.44 -5.68 6.23
C ILE A 31 16.89 -4.27 6.67
N THR A 32 16.15 -3.23 6.28
CA THR A 32 16.51 -1.85 6.61
C THR A 32 16.30 -1.53 8.09
N MET A 33 15.23 -2.03 8.70
CA MET A 33 14.95 -1.85 10.13
C MET A 33 15.95 -2.62 11.00
N TYR A 34 16.20 -3.90 10.71
CA TYR A 34 17.21 -4.70 11.43
C TYR A 34 18.63 -4.16 11.19
N GLY A 35 18.97 -3.75 9.97
CA GLY A 35 20.26 -3.13 9.68
C GLY A 35 20.48 -1.84 10.46
N SER A 36 19.42 -1.05 10.68
CA SER A 36 19.46 0.14 11.52
C SER A 36 19.67 -0.22 13.00
N LEU A 37 18.97 -1.24 13.51
CA LEU A 37 19.13 -1.76 14.87
C LEU A 37 20.53 -2.33 15.14
N ILE A 38 21.15 -3.02 14.16
CA ILE A 38 22.51 -3.55 14.28
C ILE A 38 23.54 -2.42 14.30
N LYS A 39 23.42 -1.41 13.43
CA LYS A 39 24.31 -0.24 13.44
C LYS A 39 24.26 0.51 14.77
N LEU A 40 23.09 0.52 15.42
CA LEU A 40 22.90 1.11 16.74
C LEU A 40 23.60 0.36 17.86
N MET A 41 23.66 -0.98 17.78
CA MET A 41 24.36 -1.79 18.78
C MET A 41 25.89 -1.70 18.67
N ILE A 42 26.43 -1.20 17.56
CA ILE A 42 27.87 -1.21 17.26
C ILE A 42 28.53 0.19 17.40
N GLN A 43 27.76 1.29 17.45
CA GLN A 43 28.28 2.65 17.66
C GLN A 43 28.13 3.11 19.14
N PRO A 44 29.22 3.23 19.93
CA PRO A 44 29.12 3.50 21.37
C PRO A 44 28.93 4.98 21.76
N SER A 45 28.91 5.92 20.81
CA SER A 45 29.26 7.32 21.11
C SER A 45 28.36 8.42 20.52
N ALA A 46 27.24 8.08 19.87
CA ALA A 46 26.17 9.06 19.60
C ALA A 46 25.09 8.94 20.69
N PRO A 47 24.33 9.99 21.06
CA PRO A 47 23.15 9.83 21.89
C PRO A 47 22.24 8.80 21.18
N LEU A 48 22.21 7.59 21.73
CA LEU A 48 21.85 6.34 21.06
C LEU A 48 20.40 6.30 20.52
N SER A 49 19.57 7.30 20.82
CA SER A 49 18.15 7.33 20.48
C SER A 49 17.81 8.15 19.24
N VAL A 50 18.56 9.19 18.87
CA VAL A 50 18.14 10.13 17.81
C VAL A 50 18.66 9.74 16.44
N SER A 51 19.95 9.39 16.31
CA SER A 51 20.49 8.86 15.05
C SER A 51 19.77 7.57 14.64
N ALA A 52 19.39 6.75 15.62
CA ALA A 52 18.55 5.57 15.50
C ALA A 52 17.22 5.88 14.81
N LEU A 53 16.52 6.86 15.38
CA LEU A 53 15.18 7.23 15.00
C LEU A 53 15.17 7.89 13.63
N MET A 54 16.18 8.71 13.33
CA MET A 54 16.40 9.27 11.99
C MET A 54 16.67 8.20 10.93
N ALA A 55 17.43 7.15 11.25
CA ALA A 55 17.63 6.02 10.35
C ALA A 55 16.32 5.25 10.09
N VAL A 56 15.50 5.06 11.13
CA VAL A 56 14.16 4.46 11.00
C VAL A 56 13.27 5.33 10.09
N PHE A 57 13.20 6.65 10.29
CA PHE A 57 12.41 7.53 9.43
C PHE A 57 12.87 7.52 7.97
N ASN A 58 14.18 7.49 7.71
CA ASN A 58 14.69 7.37 6.35
C ASN A 58 14.34 6.00 5.72
N SER A 59 14.38 4.92 6.50
CA SER A 59 13.94 3.60 6.02
C SER A 59 12.45 3.57 5.68
N LEU A 60 11.61 4.26 6.48
CA LEU A 60 10.18 4.41 6.20
C LEU A 60 9.91 5.17 4.90
N THR A 61 10.69 6.22 4.60
CA THR A 61 10.56 6.96 3.33
C THR A 61 10.86 6.07 2.12
N ILE A 62 11.93 5.26 2.18
CA ILE A 62 12.30 4.34 1.09
C ILE A 62 11.23 3.26 0.93
N MET A 63 10.77 2.68 2.04
CA MET A 63 9.69 1.69 2.05
C MET A 63 8.42 2.25 1.40
N LEU A 64 8.06 3.49 1.72
CA LEU A 64 6.89 4.15 1.16
C LEU A 64 7.00 4.33 -0.36
N MET A 65 8.14 4.80 -0.86
CA MET A 65 8.35 4.99 -2.30
C MET A 65 8.24 3.66 -3.07
N VAL A 66 8.85 2.59 -2.55
CA VAL A 66 8.80 1.26 -3.18
C VAL A 66 7.39 0.68 -3.10
N GLY A 67 6.78 0.68 -1.91
CA GLY A 67 5.47 0.10 -1.66
C GLY A 67 4.36 0.79 -2.45
N VAL A 68 4.36 2.13 -2.50
CA VAL A 68 3.39 2.90 -3.29
C VAL A 68 3.57 2.65 -4.78
N SER A 69 4.81 2.64 -5.28
CA SER A 69 5.07 2.39 -6.70
C SER A 69 4.52 1.02 -7.14
N ILE A 70 4.77 -0.02 -6.35
CA ILE A 70 4.24 -1.37 -6.59
C ILE A 70 2.71 -1.38 -6.55
N THR A 71 2.12 -0.72 -5.55
CA THR A 71 0.66 -0.64 -5.36
C THR A 71 -0.01 0.06 -6.54
N VAL A 72 0.56 1.16 -7.01
CA VAL A 72 0.09 1.92 -8.18
C VAL A 72 0.16 1.05 -9.44
N ILE A 73 1.29 0.38 -9.70
CA ILE A 73 1.45 -0.49 -10.87
C ILE A 73 0.42 -1.63 -10.83
N ALA A 74 0.29 -2.30 -9.68
CA ALA A 74 -0.69 -3.37 -9.48
C ALA A 74 -2.12 -2.87 -9.73
N ALA A 75 -2.48 -1.71 -9.19
CA ALA A 75 -3.81 -1.11 -9.34
C ALA A 75 -4.10 -0.70 -10.79
N VAL A 76 -3.13 -0.13 -11.51
CA VAL A 76 -3.27 0.23 -12.94
C VAL A 76 -3.52 -1.02 -13.79
N ILE A 77 -2.79 -2.10 -13.54
CA ILE A 77 -3.01 -3.37 -14.27
C ILE A 77 -4.40 -3.94 -13.95
N GLN A 78 -4.84 -3.87 -12.70
CA GLN A 78 -6.19 -4.26 -12.31
C GLN A 78 -7.27 -3.36 -12.95
N TYR A 79 -7.02 -2.06 -13.04
CA TYR A 79 -7.89 -1.11 -13.75
C TYR A 79 -8.06 -1.52 -15.21
N LEU A 80 -6.97 -1.83 -15.91
CA LEU A 80 -7.01 -2.29 -17.29
C LEU A 80 -7.79 -3.61 -17.45
N GLY A 81 -7.71 -4.51 -16.46
CA GLY A 81 -8.50 -5.75 -16.43
C GLY A 81 -9.99 -5.47 -16.23
N PHE A 82 -10.36 -4.68 -15.21
CA PHE A 82 -11.76 -4.33 -14.95
C PHE A 82 -12.35 -3.41 -16.02
N ALA A 83 -11.55 -2.59 -16.71
CA ALA A 83 -11.98 -1.80 -17.85
C ALA A 83 -12.46 -2.69 -18.99
N GLU A 84 -11.67 -3.72 -19.35
CA GLU A 84 -12.06 -4.72 -20.36
C GLU A 84 -13.26 -5.55 -19.91
N LEU A 85 -13.38 -5.91 -18.63
CA LEU A 85 -14.60 -6.57 -18.14
C LEU A 85 -15.82 -5.64 -18.18
N SER A 86 -15.65 -4.35 -17.88
CA SER A 86 -16.74 -3.38 -17.83
C SER A 86 -17.33 -3.07 -19.20
N SER A 87 -16.53 -3.19 -20.27
CA SER A 87 -17.02 -3.03 -21.64
C SER A 87 -17.86 -4.23 -22.10
N ILE A 88 -17.67 -5.40 -21.49
CA ILE A 88 -18.47 -6.60 -21.75
C ILE A 88 -19.72 -6.62 -20.86
N ASN A 89 -19.56 -6.27 -19.58
CA ASN A 89 -20.64 -6.26 -18.60
C ASN A 89 -20.47 -5.07 -17.63
N SER A 90 -21.42 -4.14 -17.66
CA SER A 90 -21.38 -2.89 -16.88
C SER A 90 -21.31 -3.11 -15.36
N ARG A 91 -21.67 -4.30 -14.86
CA ARG A 91 -21.54 -4.66 -13.44
C ARG A 91 -20.12 -4.58 -12.90
N TYR A 92 -19.09 -4.63 -13.76
CA TYR A 92 -17.68 -4.47 -13.38
C TYR A 92 -17.21 -3.01 -13.32
N SER A 93 -18.06 -2.04 -13.70
CA SER A 93 -17.71 -0.61 -13.65
C SER A 93 -17.33 -0.13 -12.26
N THR A 94 -17.99 -0.66 -11.21
CA THR A 94 -17.67 -0.33 -9.82
C THR A 94 -16.24 -0.73 -9.45
N ALA A 95 -15.80 -1.94 -9.86
CA ALA A 95 -14.46 -2.43 -9.60
C ALA A 95 -13.39 -1.66 -10.40
N LYS A 96 -13.74 -1.25 -11.63
CA LYS A 96 -12.91 -0.34 -12.44
C LYS A 96 -12.69 0.99 -11.73
N ILE A 97 -13.75 1.61 -11.20
CA ILE A 97 -13.64 2.84 -10.41
C ILE A 97 -12.77 2.59 -9.18
N GLY A 98 -12.99 1.46 -8.49
CA GLY A 98 -12.17 1.08 -7.34
C GLY A 98 -10.67 1.01 -7.65
N ALA A 99 -10.31 0.34 -8.75
CA ALA A 99 -8.92 0.24 -9.21
C ALA A 99 -8.30 1.57 -9.62
N LEU A 100 -9.11 2.57 -9.98
CA LEU A 100 -8.66 3.94 -10.24
C LEU A 100 -8.50 4.76 -8.95
N LEU A 101 -9.33 4.53 -7.94
CA LEU A 101 -9.25 5.26 -6.68
C LEU A 101 -7.98 4.96 -5.88
N ILE A 102 -7.44 3.74 -5.98
CA ILE A 102 -6.18 3.37 -5.32
C ILE A 102 -5.01 4.26 -5.75
N PRO A 103 -4.66 4.38 -7.04
CA PRO A 103 -3.54 5.23 -7.45
C PRO A 103 -3.81 6.72 -7.20
N VAL A 104 -5.06 7.19 -7.36
CA VAL A 104 -5.43 8.57 -7.01
C VAL A 104 -5.22 8.83 -5.52
N GLY A 105 -5.70 7.94 -4.66
CA GLY A 105 -5.52 8.01 -3.22
C GLY A 105 -4.05 7.98 -2.83
N SER A 106 -3.26 7.08 -3.42
CA SER A 106 -1.82 6.99 -3.20
C SER A 106 -1.06 8.26 -3.59
N ILE A 107 -1.42 8.89 -4.72
CA ILE A 107 -0.79 10.15 -5.16
C ILE A 107 -1.10 11.30 -4.19
N ILE A 108 -2.28 11.31 -3.56
CA ILE A 108 -2.65 12.31 -2.55
C ILE A 108 -1.97 12.00 -1.20
N GLU A 109 -1.87 10.72 -0.84
CA GLU A 109 -1.34 10.27 0.44
C GLU A 109 0.19 10.47 0.55
N VAL A 110 0.94 10.21 -0.53
CA VAL A 110 2.42 10.27 -0.54
C VAL A 110 2.96 11.62 -0.07
N PRO A 111 2.53 12.78 -0.62
CA PRO A 111 2.94 14.09 -0.11
C PRO A 111 2.61 14.28 1.37
N GLY A 112 1.44 13.80 1.81
CA GLY A 112 1.02 13.86 3.21
C GLY A 112 1.97 13.09 4.13
N ILE A 113 2.30 11.84 3.79
CA ILE A 113 3.24 11.04 4.60
C ILE A 113 4.64 11.62 4.54
N TYR A 114 5.09 12.12 3.38
CA TYR A 114 6.40 12.76 3.26
C TYR A 114 6.51 13.98 4.19
N LEU A 115 5.53 14.89 4.14
CA LEU A 115 5.45 16.05 5.02
C LEU A 115 5.39 15.64 6.49
N PHE A 116 4.64 14.59 6.83
CA PHE A 116 4.56 14.06 8.19
C PHE A 116 5.93 13.56 8.67
N ILE A 117 6.63 12.76 7.86
CA ILE A 117 7.96 12.24 8.20
C ILE A 117 8.96 13.38 8.40
N ASP A 118 9.01 14.35 7.48
CA ASP A 118 9.94 15.49 7.58
C ASP A 118 9.62 16.37 8.79
N THR A 119 8.34 16.61 9.08
CA THR A 119 7.90 17.32 10.28
C THR A 119 8.36 16.59 11.55
N MET A 120 8.19 15.27 11.61
CA MET A 120 8.66 14.47 12.75
C MET A 120 10.18 14.56 12.92
N LYS A 121 10.95 14.48 11.82
CA LYS A 121 12.41 14.66 11.84
C LYS A 121 12.80 16.04 12.39
N GLU A 122 12.12 17.11 11.96
CA GLU A 122 12.37 18.49 12.41
C GLU A 122 12.04 18.69 13.90
N LEU A 123 10.94 18.12 14.40
CA LEU A 123 10.61 18.14 15.83
C LEU A 123 11.69 17.43 16.67
N ILE A 124 12.20 16.31 16.18
CA ILE A 124 13.24 15.54 16.87
C ILE A 124 14.56 16.32 16.91
N SER A 125 14.98 16.93 15.80
CA SER A 125 16.23 17.71 15.75
C SER A 125 16.15 18.97 16.63
N THR A 126 15.00 19.65 16.65
CA THR A 126 14.83 20.90 17.40
C THR A 126 14.84 20.67 18.93
N ASN A 127 14.25 19.57 19.40
CA ASN A 127 14.28 19.21 20.83
C ASN A 127 15.69 18.85 21.33
N GLN A 128 16.59 18.37 20.46
CA GLN A 128 17.99 18.10 20.82
C GLN A 128 18.81 19.38 21.02
N LEU A 129 18.59 20.42 20.19
CA LEU A 129 19.27 21.72 20.36
C LEU A 129 18.94 22.38 21.70
N ASN A 130 17.72 22.21 22.22
CA ASN A 130 17.33 22.76 23.52
C ASN A 130 17.92 21.99 24.72
N SER A 131 18.54 20.83 24.49
CA SER A 131 19.13 19.98 25.53
C SER A 131 20.64 20.20 25.71
N ALA A 132 21.28 20.97 24.82
CA ALA A 132 22.69 21.35 24.91
C ALA A 132 22.80 22.88 25.07
N PRO A 133 23.70 23.41 25.91
CA PRO A 133 23.90 24.85 26.03
C PRO A 133 24.65 25.35 24.79
N THR A 134 23.95 25.66 23.71
CA THR A 134 24.56 26.24 22.50
C THR A 134 24.37 27.75 22.47
N LEU A 135 25.51 28.47 22.53
CA LEU A 135 25.60 29.88 22.21
C LEU A 135 25.10 30.14 20.77
N GLY A 136 24.07 30.95 20.62
CA GLY A 136 23.85 31.79 19.44
C GLY A 136 23.29 31.16 18.16
N ILE A 137 22.74 29.94 18.18
CA ILE A 137 22.04 29.40 16.99
C ILE A 137 20.57 29.80 17.07
N MET A 138 20.08 30.56 16.09
CA MET A 138 18.66 30.91 15.95
C MET A 138 17.82 29.63 16.04
N MET A 139 16.98 29.52 17.08
CA MET A 139 15.94 28.50 17.15
C MET A 139 15.02 28.68 15.94
N GLN A 140 15.01 27.69 15.04
CA GLN A 140 13.96 27.60 14.05
C GLN A 140 12.64 27.35 14.81
N PRO A 141 11.61 28.18 14.60
CA PRO A 141 10.45 28.17 15.49
C PRO A 141 9.63 26.90 15.27
N ILE A 142 9.42 26.14 16.35
CA ILE A 142 8.60 24.91 16.41
C ILE A 142 7.20 25.11 15.78
N THR A 143 6.71 26.36 15.75
CA THR A 143 5.44 26.74 15.12
C THR A 143 5.40 26.46 13.61
N ALA A 144 6.53 26.56 12.89
CA ALA A 144 6.59 26.24 11.47
C ALA A 144 6.42 24.73 11.22
N ALA A 145 7.14 23.89 11.98
CA ALA A 145 7.01 22.44 11.89
C ALA A 145 5.59 21.96 12.27
N LEU A 146 5.03 22.47 13.38
CA LEU A 146 3.66 22.14 13.79
C LEU A 146 2.60 22.57 12.77
N SER A 147 2.82 23.65 12.02
CA SER A 147 1.90 24.12 10.98
C SER A 147 1.76 23.14 9.80
N MET A 148 2.74 22.27 9.56
CA MET A 148 2.72 21.26 8.51
C MET A 148 2.04 19.94 8.95
N LEU A 149 1.80 19.72 10.25
CA LEU A 149 1.11 18.52 10.75
C LEU A 149 -0.35 18.45 10.31
N ILE A 150 -1.07 19.56 10.36
CA ILE A 150 -2.50 19.59 9.99
C ILE A 150 -2.68 19.24 8.50
N PRO A 151 -2.03 19.93 7.54
CA PRO A 151 -2.19 19.59 6.13
C PRO A 151 -1.65 18.19 5.79
N SER A 152 -0.59 17.71 6.45
CA SER A 152 -0.11 16.34 6.24
C SER A 152 -1.12 15.29 6.69
N ILE A 153 -1.72 15.44 7.87
CA ILE A 153 -2.78 14.53 8.36
C ILE A 153 -3.99 14.54 7.43
N ILE A 154 -4.41 15.71 6.94
CA ILE A 154 -5.54 15.81 5.99
C ILE A 154 -5.24 15.02 4.71
N LEU A 155 -4.05 15.21 4.12
CA LEU A 155 -3.65 14.49 2.91
C LEU A 155 -3.59 12.98 3.14
N ILE A 156 -3.05 12.53 4.27
CA ILE A 156 -2.98 11.12 4.65
C ILE A 156 -4.40 10.54 4.76
N LEU A 157 -5.30 11.22 5.47
CA LEU A 157 -6.66 10.76 5.67
C LEU A 157 -7.45 10.70 4.36
N VAL A 158 -7.39 11.74 3.54
CA VAL A 158 -8.10 11.79 2.25
C VAL A 158 -7.57 10.71 1.31
N GLY A 159 -6.25 10.61 1.16
CA GLY A 159 -5.62 9.60 0.33
C GLY A 159 -5.91 8.18 0.81
N GLY A 160 -5.79 7.94 2.12
CA GLY A 160 -6.07 6.66 2.75
C GLY A 160 -7.54 6.23 2.62
N ILE A 161 -8.50 7.15 2.81
CA ILE A 161 -9.93 6.87 2.60
C ILE A 161 -10.20 6.52 1.14
N LEU A 162 -9.65 7.27 0.17
CA LEU A 162 -9.82 6.97 -1.26
C LEU A 162 -9.24 5.59 -1.61
N SER A 163 -8.05 5.27 -1.13
CA SER A 163 -7.41 3.97 -1.32
C SER A 163 -8.23 2.83 -0.70
N LEU A 164 -8.77 3.03 0.50
CA LEU A 164 -9.61 2.04 1.20
C LEU A 164 -10.93 1.80 0.47
N VAL A 165 -11.61 2.87 0.04
CA VAL A 165 -12.82 2.77 -0.78
C VAL A 165 -12.49 2.04 -2.10
N GLY A 166 -11.36 2.37 -2.72
CA GLY A 166 -10.87 1.70 -3.91
C GLY A 166 -10.71 0.19 -3.73
N LEU A 167 -10.08 -0.22 -2.63
CA LEU A 167 -9.89 -1.61 -2.25
C LEU A 167 -11.21 -2.35 -2.03
N ILE A 168 -12.17 -1.75 -1.32
CA ILE A 168 -13.51 -2.32 -1.10
C ILE A 168 -14.21 -2.59 -2.44
N LEU A 169 -14.18 -1.62 -3.36
CA LEU A 169 -14.83 -1.76 -4.66
C LEU A 169 -14.17 -2.83 -5.53
N ILE A 170 -12.85 -2.98 -5.46
CA ILE A 170 -12.10 -4.07 -6.12
C ILE A 170 -12.52 -5.43 -5.56
N VAL A 171 -12.63 -5.57 -4.24
CA VAL A 171 -13.10 -6.81 -3.59
C VAL A 171 -14.48 -7.20 -4.10
N ILE A 172 -15.41 -6.25 -4.14
CA ILE A 172 -16.76 -6.48 -4.68
C ILE A 172 -16.67 -6.96 -6.13
N GLY A 173 -15.75 -6.39 -6.91
CA GLY A 173 -15.43 -6.82 -8.27
C GLY A 173 -14.99 -8.28 -8.38
N TYR A 174 -14.00 -8.68 -7.57
CA TYR A 174 -13.53 -10.07 -7.54
C TYR A 174 -14.60 -11.03 -7.05
N TYR A 175 -15.35 -10.67 -6.02
CA TYR A 175 -16.46 -11.49 -5.54
C TYR A 175 -17.48 -11.75 -6.65
N ARG A 176 -17.89 -10.70 -7.39
CA ARG A 176 -18.78 -10.82 -8.55
C ARG A 176 -18.19 -11.69 -9.64
N LEU A 177 -16.91 -11.53 -9.94
CA LEU A 177 -16.21 -12.37 -10.92
C LEU A 177 -16.25 -13.86 -10.52
N GLY A 178 -16.06 -14.15 -9.23
CA GLY A 178 -16.18 -15.51 -8.72
C GLY A 178 -17.60 -16.08 -8.82
N VAL A 179 -18.64 -15.25 -8.70
CA VAL A 179 -20.04 -15.64 -8.94
C VAL A 179 -20.27 -15.93 -10.43
N ASP A 180 -19.94 -14.99 -11.31
CA ASP A 180 -20.23 -15.06 -12.74
C ASP A 180 -19.51 -16.23 -13.43
N TYR A 181 -18.29 -16.54 -13.00
CA TYR A 181 -17.48 -17.63 -13.56
C TYR A 181 -17.52 -18.92 -12.73
N GLY A 182 -18.34 -18.99 -11.67
CA GLY A 182 -18.50 -20.18 -10.82
C GLY A 182 -17.19 -20.64 -10.18
N SER A 183 -16.42 -19.72 -9.61
CA SER A 183 -15.16 -19.98 -8.91
C SER A 183 -15.29 -19.65 -7.42
N ASP A 184 -15.37 -20.69 -6.59
CA ASP A 184 -15.36 -20.56 -5.13
C ASP A 184 -14.06 -19.95 -4.62
N MET A 185 -12.93 -20.27 -5.25
CA MET A 185 -11.63 -19.74 -4.86
C MET A 185 -11.57 -18.22 -4.98
N VAL A 186 -12.12 -17.63 -6.05
CA VAL A 186 -12.16 -16.16 -6.18
C VAL A 186 -13.12 -15.55 -5.18
N ARG A 187 -14.28 -16.17 -4.93
CA ARG A 187 -15.28 -15.68 -3.96
C ARG A 187 -14.75 -15.67 -2.54
N VAL A 188 -14.27 -16.82 -2.07
CA VAL A 188 -13.70 -16.99 -0.73
C VAL A 188 -12.46 -16.12 -0.59
N GLY A 189 -11.60 -16.08 -1.62
CA GLY A 189 -10.40 -15.25 -1.61
C GLY A 189 -10.70 -13.76 -1.43
N ALA A 190 -11.74 -13.24 -2.08
CA ALA A 190 -12.19 -11.86 -1.92
C ALA A 190 -12.72 -11.59 -0.50
N ILE A 191 -13.47 -12.52 0.10
CA ILE A 191 -13.95 -12.42 1.49
C ILE A 191 -12.79 -12.40 2.47
N LEU A 192 -11.83 -13.31 2.33
CA LEU A 192 -10.65 -13.35 3.19
C LEU A 192 -9.81 -12.07 3.06
N TYR A 193 -9.71 -11.53 1.85
CA TYR A 193 -8.98 -10.29 1.61
C TYR A 193 -9.62 -9.06 2.26
N ILE A 194 -10.96 -8.97 2.36
CA ILE A 194 -11.59 -7.84 3.08
C ILE A 194 -11.57 -8.03 4.60
N LEU A 195 -11.67 -9.26 5.08
CA LEU A 195 -11.50 -9.56 6.50
C LEU A 195 -10.08 -9.24 6.98
N ALA A 196 -9.14 -9.02 6.06
CA ALA A 196 -7.79 -8.57 6.37
C ALA A 196 -7.70 -7.18 7.04
N ILE A 197 -8.80 -6.43 7.08
CA ILE A 197 -8.86 -5.15 7.82
C ILE A 197 -8.78 -5.37 9.34
N ILE A 198 -9.09 -6.59 9.83
CA ILE A 198 -9.03 -6.93 11.26
C ILE A 198 -7.55 -6.99 11.71
N PRO A 199 -7.15 -6.23 12.74
CA PRO A 199 -5.78 -6.25 13.27
C PRO A 199 -5.33 -7.67 13.67
N TYR A 200 -4.03 -7.96 13.53
CA TYR A 200 -3.33 -9.21 13.89
C TYR A 200 -3.64 -10.46 13.07
N VAL A 201 -4.90 -10.73 12.74
CA VAL A 201 -5.29 -11.87 11.87
C VAL A 201 -5.22 -11.48 10.40
N GLY A 202 -5.37 -10.19 10.11
CA GLY A 202 -5.53 -9.69 8.77
C GLY A 202 -4.39 -9.98 7.79
N PRO A 203 -3.10 -9.88 8.17
CA PRO A 203 -2.00 -10.19 7.26
C PRO A 203 -2.00 -11.65 6.76
N PHE A 204 -2.38 -12.61 7.60
CA PHE A 204 -2.48 -14.01 7.20
C PHE A 204 -3.70 -14.25 6.30
N LEU A 205 -4.85 -13.64 6.63
CA LEU A 205 -6.06 -13.74 5.82
C LEU A 205 -5.90 -13.09 4.44
N SER A 206 -5.20 -11.96 4.34
CA SER A 206 -4.93 -11.32 3.06
C SER A 206 -4.05 -12.19 2.17
N LEU A 207 -3.00 -12.80 2.72
CA LEU A 207 -2.11 -13.71 2.00
C LEU A 207 -2.89 -14.89 1.42
N VAL A 208 -3.66 -15.59 2.26
CA VAL A 208 -4.47 -16.73 1.82
C VAL A 208 -5.51 -16.28 0.78
N GLY A 209 -6.17 -15.15 1.02
CA GLY A 209 -7.17 -14.59 0.12
C GLY A 209 -6.62 -14.26 -1.27
N ILE A 210 -5.46 -13.60 -1.34
CA ILE A 210 -4.79 -13.27 -2.60
C ILE A 210 -4.38 -14.53 -3.35
N ILE A 211 -3.79 -15.52 -2.67
CA ILE A 211 -3.38 -16.78 -3.29
C ILE A 211 -4.59 -17.51 -3.89
N MET A 212 -5.69 -17.60 -3.14
CA MET A 212 -6.93 -18.19 -3.63
C MET A 212 -7.49 -17.45 -4.86
N MET A 213 -7.48 -16.11 -4.85
CA MET A 213 -7.91 -15.32 -6.00
C MET A 213 -7.02 -15.58 -7.23
N ILE A 214 -5.70 -15.60 -7.07
CA ILE A 214 -4.76 -15.88 -8.17
C ILE A 214 -5.02 -17.27 -8.77
N ILE A 215 -5.10 -18.31 -7.94
CA ILE A 215 -5.38 -19.68 -8.41
C ILE A 215 -6.75 -19.74 -9.10
N GLY A 216 -7.77 -19.14 -8.49
CA GLY A 216 -9.13 -19.10 -9.03
C GLY A 216 -9.20 -18.40 -10.40
N LEU A 217 -8.48 -17.30 -10.59
CA LEU A 217 -8.40 -16.60 -11.88
C LEU A 217 -7.69 -17.44 -12.95
N PHE A 218 -6.61 -18.16 -12.60
CA PHE A 218 -5.95 -19.07 -13.53
C PHE A 218 -6.87 -20.24 -13.91
N GLN A 219 -7.66 -20.77 -12.97
CA GLN A 219 -8.64 -21.81 -13.28
C GLN A 219 -9.73 -21.30 -14.24
N ILE A 220 -10.26 -20.09 -14.01
CA ILE A 220 -11.26 -19.49 -14.92
C ILE A 220 -10.67 -19.35 -16.33
N ARG A 221 -9.41 -18.91 -16.44
CA ARG A 221 -8.70 -18.78 -17.72
C ARG A 221 -8.61 -20.11 -18.49
N GLN A 222 -8.49 -21.24 -17.79
CA GLN A 222 -8.31 -22.56 -18.38
C GLN A 222 -9.64 -23.26 -18.72
N ARG A 223 -10.79 -22.77 -18.26
CA ARG A 223 -12.09 -23.39 -18.56
C ARG A 223 -12.46 -23.19 -20.03
N PRO A 224 -12.80 -24.27 -20.77
CA PRO A 224 -13.31 -24.13 -22.13
C PRO A 224 -14.62 -23.34 -22.10
N VAL A 225 -14.75 -22.37 -23.00
CA VAL A 225 -16.00 -21.63 -23.19
C VAL A 225 -17.05 -22.67 -23.60
N LYS A 226 -18.03 -22.93 -22.74
CA LYS A 226 -19.22 -23.68 -23.14
C LYS A 226 -19.96 -22.80 -24.14
N THR A 227 -19.76 -23.08 -25.43
CA THR A 227 -20.60 -22.62 -26.54
C THR A 227 -21.96 -23.29 -26.45
#